data_AF-Q185P7-F1
#
_entry.id   AF-Q185P7-F1
#
_cell.length_a   1.000
_cell.length_b   1.000
_cell.length_c   1.000
_cell.angle_alpha   90.00
_cell.angle_beta   90.00
_cell.angle_gamma   90.00
#
_symmetry.space_group_name_H-M   'P 1'
#
loop_
_entity.id
_entity.type
_entity.pdbx_description
1 polymer ?
#
loop_
_entity_poly.entity_id
_entity_poly.type
_entity_poly.pdbx_seq_one_letter_code
_entity_poly.pdbx_strand_id
1 'polypeptide(L)'
;MNNKLHELEKNLPETSCSFCTHLSFKGPSLDYRYDIRCVISDTKPDFRGCCEYFEPEYTELNTGDLDNLYINFLETCLKVNYNDYINSMYWKLFKERTLLENNFKCSICGSTENVDVYHVNKNLGRETSKDVVVKCDKCNCK
;
A
#
# COMPACT_ATOMS: atom_id res chain seq x y z
N MET A 1 -1.18 17.48 17.71
CA MET A 1 -0.54 16.52 16.79
C MET A 1 -1.18 15.17 17.07
N ASN A 2 -1.73 14.49 16.06
CA ASN A 2 -2.50 13.26 16.27
C ASN A 2 -1.54 12.13 16.70
N ASN A 3 -1.57 11.74 17.98
CA ASN A 3 -0.62 10.78 18.57
C ASN A 3 -0.56 9.46 17.78
N LYS A 4 -1.69 9.03 17.23
CA LYS A 4 -1.81 7.79 16.44
C LYS A 4 -1.08 7.89 15.10
N LEU A 5 -1.16 9.02 14.40
CA LEU A 5 -0.43 9.21 13.14
C LEU A 5 1.08 9.20 13.40
N HIS A 6 1.53 9.88 14.45
CA HIS A 6 2.94 9.93 14.82
C HIS A 6 3.49 8.57 15.27
N GLU A 7 2.68 7.74 15.95
CA GLU A 7 3.04 6.36 16.26
C GLU A 7 3.14 5.48 15.00
N LEU A 8 2.23 5.64 14.04
CA LEU A 8 2.30 4.92 12.76
C LEU A 8 3.54 5.35 11.96
N GLU A 9 3.86 6.64 11.95
CA GLU A 9 5.05 7.19 11.29
C GLU A 9 6.36 6.67 11.90
N LYS A 10 6.42 6.52 13.23
CA LYS A 10 7.58 5.93 13.93
C LYS A 10 7.81 4.45 13.61
N ASN A 11 6.76 3.72 13.26
CA ASN A 11 6.84 2.31 12.91
C ASN A 11 7.12 2.10 11.41
N LEU A 12 7.35 3.16 10.65
CA LEU A 12 7.73 3.04 9.25
C LEU A 12 9.14 2.47 9.11
N PRO A 13 9.39 1.62 8.10
CA PRO A 13 10.75 1.24 7.75
C PRO A 13 11.58 2.49 7.41
N GLU A 14 12.75 2.60 8.02
CA GLU A 14 13.66 3.74 7.78
C GLU A 14 14.28 3.71 6.38
N THR A 15 14.24 2.56 5.69
CA THR A 15 14.83 2.35 4.36
C THR A 15 13.87 1.67 3.38
N SER A 16 13.98 2.02 2.10
CA SER A 16 13.21 1.42 1.02
C SER A 16 13.86 0.12 0.54
N CYS A 17 13.26 -1.02 0.90
CA CYS A 17 13.78 -2.35 0.55
C CYS A 17 13.16 -2.89 -0.75
N SER A 18 14.00 -3.50 -1.59
CA SER A 18 13.60 -4.13 -2.86
C SER A 18 12.71 -5.36 -2.70
N PHE A 19 12.63 -5.91 -1.49
CA PHE A 19 11.82 -7.08 -1.15
C PHE A 19 10.62 -6.72 -0.27
N CYS A 20 10.32 -5.43 -0.13
CA CYS A 20 9.20 -4.95 0.66
C CYS A 20 7.86 -5.12 -0.10
N THR A 21 6.79 -5.43 0.63
CA THR A 21 5.42 -5.49 0.08
C THR A 21 4.84 -4.12 -0.31
N HIS A 22 5.54 -3.03 0.01
CA HIS A 22 5.13 -1.66 -0.25
C HIS A 22 5.75 -1.07 -1.52
N LEU A 23 5.92 -1.86 -2.58
CA LEU A 23 6.42 -1.41 -3.87
C LEU A 23 5.29 -1.09 -4.86
N SER A 24 5.50 -0.11 -5.73
CA SER A 24 4.61 0.24 -6.83
C SER A 24 5.34 0.18 -8.16
N PHE A 25 4.62 -0.20 -9.22
CA PHE A 25 5.16 -0.45 -10.57
C PHE A 25 4.51 0.45 -11.63
N LYS A 26 5.12 1.60 -11.97
CA LYS A 26 4.54 2.52 -12.96
C LYS A 26 5.15 2.27 -14.34
N GLY A 27 4.35 1.82 -15.30
CA GLY A 27 4.82 1.53 -16.65
C GLY A 27 3.88 0.59 -17.43
N PRO A 28 4.34 0.03 -18.56
CA PRO A 28 5.68 0.26 -19.14
C PRO A 28 5.82 1.65 -19.77
N SER A 29 7.04 2.21 -19.73
CA SER A 29 7.42 3.33 -20.59
C SER A 29 7.51 2.89 -22.06
N LEU A 30 7.73 3.85 -22.97
CA LEU A 30 7.97 3.57 -24.40
C LEU A 30 9.15 2.60 -24.63
N ASP A 31 10.07 2.50 -23.68
CA ASP A 31 11.23 1.59 -23.71
C ASP A 31 10.99 0.29 -22.92
N TYR A 32 9.73 -0.05 -22.63
CA TYR A 32 9.34 -1.27 -21.89
C TYR A 32 9.90 -1.36 -20.47
N ARG A 33 10.19 -0.22 -19.82
CA ARG A 33 10.68 -0.16 -18.43
C ARG A 33 9.56 0.20 -17.47
N TYR A 34 9.60 -0.39 -16.28
CA TYR A 34 8.75 -0.02 -15.15
C TYR A 34 9.54 0.86 -14.17
N ASP A 35 8.96 1.99 -13.77
CA ASP A 35 9.45 2.79 -12.63
C ASP A 35 8.95 2.15 -11.35
N ILE A 36 9.88 1.48 -10.64
CA ILE A 36 9.61 0.79 -9.39
C ILE A 36 9.98 1.71 -8.22
N ARG A 37 9.02 1.96 -7.33
CA ARG A 37 9.20 2.84 -6.17
C ARG A 37 8.56 2.26 -4.93
N CYS A 38 9.17 2.50 -3.77
CA CYS A 38 8.50 2.28 -2.49
C CYS A 38 7.37 3.30 -2.33
N VAL A 39 6.16 2.83 -2.09
CA VAL A 39 4.96 3.65 -1.91
C VAL A 39 5.06 4.54 -0.67
N ILE A 40 5.77 4.06 0.37
CA ILE A 40 5.89 4.76 1.65
C ILE A 40 6.89 5.90 1.56
N SER A 41 8.08 5.65 1.01
CA SER A 41 9.16 6.64 0.95
C SER A 41 9.22 7.42 -0.36
N ASP A 42 8.43 7.04 -1.36
CA ASP A 42 8.49 7.55 -2.75
C ASP A 42 9.92 7.56 -3.32
N THR A 43 10.73 6.59 -2.91
CA THR A 43 12.11 6.41 -3.38
C THR A 43 12.27 5.09 -4.13
N LYS A 44 13.31 5.02 -4.97
CA LYS A 44 13.72 3.75 -5.56
C LYS A 44 14.22 2.84 -4.43
N PRO A 45 13.79 1.58 -4.41
CA PRO A 45 14.29 0.65 -3.42
C PRO A 45 15.79 0.43 -3.59
N ASP A 46 16.50 0.28 -2.47
CA ASP A 46 17.90 -0.12 -2.46
C ASP A 46 18.01 -1.64 -2.61
N PHE A 47 18.90 -2.06 -3.51
CA PHE A 47 19.20 -3.46 -3.79
C PHE A 47 20.28 -4.02 -2.86
N ARG A 48 20.95 -3.18 -2.06
CA ARG A 48 22.10 -3.56 -1.25
C ARG A 48 21.77 -3.99 0.17
N GLY A 49 20.50 -3.93 0.58
CA GLY A 49 20.05 -4.31 1.92
C GLY A 49 18.93 -5.33 1.87
N CYS A 50 19.27 -6.61 2.02
CA CYS A 50 18.28 -7.61 2.42
C CYS A 50 17.88 -7.35 3.88
N CYS A 51 16.61 -7.52 4.21
CA CYS A 51 16.16 -7.55 5.60
C CYS A 51 16.80 -8.76 6.30
N GLU A 52 17.40 -8.60 7.48
CA GLU A 52 18.03 -9.70 8.24
C GLU A 52 17.08 -10.87 8.57
N TYR A 53 15.77 -10.66 8.39
CA TYR A 53 14.72 -11.65 8.63
C TYR A 53 14.37 -12.51 7.40
N PHE A 54 15.10 -12.40 6.30
CA PHE A 54 14.83 -13.16 5.09
C PHE A 54 16.00 -14.11 4.77
N GLU A 55 15.77 -15.41 4.94
CA GLU A 55 16.60 -16.41 4.29
C GLU A 55 16.29 -16.38 2.78
N PRO A 56 17.31 -16.37 1.91
CA PRO A 56 17.08 -16.49 0.48
C PRO A 56 16.50 -17.88 0.22
N GLU A 57 15.18 -17.96 0.12
CA GLU A 57 14.55 -19.11 -0.51
C GLU A 57 15.16 -19.19 -1.92
N TYR A 58 15.51 -20.40 -2.34
CA TYR A 58 15.93 -20.74 -3.70
C TYR A 58 17.41 -20.46 -4.05
N THR A 59 18.33 -21.22 -3.44
CA THR A 59 19.74 -21.29 -3.86
C THR A 59 19.97 -22.16 -5.11
N GLU A 60 18.97 -22.91 -5.58
CA GLU A 60 19.07 -23.79 -6.76
C GLU A 60 17.80 -23.74 -7.63
N LEU A 61 17.61 -22.64 -8.36
CA LEU A 61 16.50 -22.49 -9.32
C LEU A 61 16.89 -23.01 -10.71
N ASN A 62 16.00 -23.80 -11.32
CA ASN A 62 16.09 -24.14 -12.73
C ASN A 62 15.24 -23.17 -13.59
N THR A 63 15.34 -23.28 -14.92
CA THR A 63 14.64 -22.40 -15.86
C THR A 63 13.11 -22.46 -15.73
N GLY A 64 12.54 -23.63 -15.40
CA GLY A 64 11.10 -23.76 -15.15
C GLY A 64 10.66 -23.05 -13.86
N ASP A 65 11.51 -23.05 -12.82
CA ASP A 65 11.25 -22.31 -11.60
C ASP A 65 11.30 -20.79 -11.83
N LEU A 66 12.20 -20.32 -12.72
CA LEU A 66 12.29 -18.91 -13.11
C LEU A 66 11.05 -18.44 -13.90
N ASP A 67 10.54 -19.28 -14.81
CA ASP A 67 9.31 -18.97 -15.55
C ASP A 67 8.09 -18.91 -14.62
N ASN A 68 7.98 -19.85 -13.67
CA ASN A 68 6.91 -19.82 -12.67
C ASN A 68 7.02 -18.63 -11.72
N LEU A 69 8.24 -18.27 -11.28
CA LEU A 69 8.48 -17.07 -10.49
C LEU A 69 8.13 -15.80 -11.27
N TYR A 70 8.41 -15.77 -12.57
CA TYR A 70 8.05 -14.64 -13.43
C TYR A 70 6.53 -14.51 -13.62
N ILE A 71 5.82 -15.62 -13.85
CA ILE A 71 4.36 -15.63 -13.93
C ILE A 71 3.73 -15.25 -12.58
N ASN A 72 4.22 -15.82 -11.47
CA ASN A 72 3.78 -15.46 -10.12
C ASN A 72 4.07 -13.98 -9.81
N PHE A 73 5.22 -13.45 -10.23
CA PHE A 73 5.55 -12.03 -10.10
C PHE A 73 4.55 -11.17 -10.89
N LEU A 74 4.24 -11.54 -12.14
CA LEU A 74 3.26 -10.84 -12.96
C LEU A 74 1.86 -10.90 -12.34
N GLU A 75 1.45 -12.03 -11.79
CA GLU A 75 0.16 -12.21 -11.11
C GLU A 75 0.09 -11.44 -9.78
N THR A 76 1.16 -11.45 -8.99
CA THR A 76 1.28 -10.69 -7.73
C THR A 76 1.29 -9.18 -8.00
N CYS A 77 1.92 -8.74 -9.10
CA CYS A 77 1.85 -7.36 -9.57
C CYS A 77 0.42 -6.94 -9.97
N LEU A 78 -0.49 -7.89 -10.22
CA LEU A 78 -1.85 -7.64 -10.68
C LEU A 78 -2.91 -7.72 -9.57
N LYS A 79 -2.65 -8.42 -8.45
CA LYS A 79 -3.61 -8.51 -7.34
C LYS A 79 -2.91 -8.57 -5.98
N VAL A 80 -2.74 -7.40 -5.35
CA VAL A 80 -2.50 -7.35 -3.91
C VAL A 80 -3.71 -7.98 -3.22
N ASN A 81 -3.49 -8.97 -2.36
CA ASN A 81 -4.55 -9.53 -1.53
C ASN A 81 -5.18 -8.40 -0.70
N TYR A 82 -6.49 -8.18 -0.88
CA TYR A 82 -7.18 -7.05 -0.26
C TYR A 82 -7.10 -7.07 1.26
N ASN A 83 -7.13 -8.25 1.90
CA ASN A 83 -7.01 -8.36 3.35
C ASN A 83 -5.62 -7.99 3.84
N ASP A 84 -4.57 -8.39 3.13
CA ASP A 84 -3.20 -7.99 3.46
C ASP A 84 -3.00 -6.50 3.22
N TYR A 85 -3.62 -5.97 2.17
CA TYR A 85 -3.61 -4.54 1.84
C TYR A 85 -4.24 -3.67 2.92
N ILE A 86 -5.46 -3.98 3.38
CA ILE A 86 -6.12 -3.18 4.43
C ILE A 86 -5.39 -3.27 5.79
N ASN A 87 -4.57 -4.30 5.98
CA ASN A 87 -3.72 -4.44 7.16
C ASN A 87 -2.34 -3.79 6.99
N SER A 88 -1.99 -3.36 5.77
CA SER A 88 -0.72 -2.72 5.45
C SER A 88 -0.54 -1.39 6.17
N MET A 89 0.72 -1.02 6.39
CA MET A 89 1.07 0.27 6.99
C MET A 89 0.65 1.44 6.10
N TYR A 90 0.77 1.29 4.78
CA TYR A 90 0.33 2.29 3.82
C TYR A 90 -1.15 2.64 3.98
N TRP A 91 -2.04 1.64 3.95
CA TRP A 91 -3.48 1.89 4.09
C TRP A 91 -3.81 2.53 5.45
N LYS A 92 -3.17 2.09 6.54
CA LYS A 92 -3.38 2.68 7.88
C LYS A 92 -3.02 4.16 7.91
N LEU A 93 -1.88 4.54 7.33
CA LEU A 93 -1.45 5.94 7.24
C LEU A 93 -2.36 6.77 6.33
N PHE A 94 -2.67 6.25 5.14
CA PHE A 94 -3.54 6.90 4.18
C PHE A 94 -4.93 7.16 4.78
N LYS A 95 -5.49 6.15 5.45
CA LYS A 95 -6.77 6.23 6.17
C LYS A 95 -6.73 7.30 7.26
N GLU A 96 -5.74 7.28 8.14
CA GLU A 96 -5.63 8.26 9.23
C GLU A 96 -5.45 9.70 8.71
N ARG A 97 -4.65 9.88 7.65
CA ARG A 97 -4.48 11.18 6.98
C ARG A 97 -5.79 11.67 6.35
N THR A 98 -6.50 10.79 5.66
CA THR A 98 -7.80 11.12 5.04
C THR A 98 -8.83 11.51 6.09
N LEU A 99 -8.87 10.81 7.23
CA LEU A 99 -9.74 11.18 8.36
C LEU A 99 -9.38 12.56 8.92
N LEU A 100 -8.08 12.84 9.12
CA LEU A 100 -7.60 14.13 9.59
C LEU A 100 -7.98 15.28 8.66
N GLU A 101 -7.76 15.12 7.35
CA GLU A 101 -8.13 16.11 6.33
C GLU A 101 -9.65 16.39 6.31
N ASN A 102 -10.46 15.37 6.62
CA ASN A 102 -11.91 15.49 6.74
C ASN A 102 -12.39 15.86 8.16
N ASN A 103 -11.49 16.23 9.07
CA ASN A 103 -11.80 16.56 10.47
C ASN A 103 -12.59 15.47 11.21
N PHE A 104 -12.36 14.20 10.88
CA PHE A 104 -13.09 13.03 11.41
C PHE A 104 -14.61 13.14 11.23
N LYS A 105 -15.08 13.79 10.16
CA LYS A 105 -16.51 13.95 9.86
C LYS A 105 -16.91 13.14 8.64
N CYS A 106 -18.07 12.52 8.71
CA CYS A 106 -18.71 11.90 7.57
C CYS A 106 -19.00 12.95 6.49
N SER A 107 -18.56 12.71 5.25
CA SER A 107 -18.76 13.62 4.13
C SER A 107 -20.24 13.76 3.70
N ILE A 108 -21.13 12.85 4.15
CA ILE A 108 -22.56 12.87 3.80
C ILE A 108 -23.39 13.60 4.86
N CYS A 109 -23.24 13.23 6.14
CA CYS A 109 -24.11 13.73 7.21
C CYS A 109 -23.39 14.61 8.24
N GLY A 110 -22.06 14.75 8.14
CA GLY A 110 -21.25 15.52 9.08
C GLY A 110 -21.06 14.89 10.47
N SER A 111 -21.59 13.69 10.71
CA SER A 111 -21.41 12.96 11.97
C SER A 111 -19.94 12.63 12.22
N THR A 112 -19.51 12.69 13.47
CA THR A 112 -18.18 12.27 13.94
C THR A 112 -18.18 10.89 14.61
N GLU A 113 -19.35 10.26 14.73
CA GLU A 113 -19.50 8.94 15.35
C GLU A 113 -19.21 7.83 14.34
N ASN A 114 -18.35 6.88 14.72
CA ASN A 114 -17.99 5.70 13.93
C ASN A 114 -17.69 6.01 12.46
N VAL A 115 -16.83 7.02 12.25
CA VAL A 115 -16.41 7.47 10.93
C VAL A 115 -15.19 6.70 10.46
N ASP A 116 -15.28 6.15 9.26
CA ASP A 116 -14.20 5.41 8.63
C ASP A 116 -14.04 5.77 7.14
N VAL A 117 -12.93 5.36 6.54
CA VAL A 117 -12.56 5.54 5.15
C VAL A 117 -12.85 4.27 4.38
N TYR A 118 -13.63 4.39 3.32
CA TYR A 118 -14.02 3.28 2.45
C TYR A 118 -13.54 3.50 1.03
N HIS A 119 -13.13 2.43 0.35
CA HIS A 119 -12.81 2.47 -1.08
C HIS A 119 -14.07 2.69 -1.92
N VAL A 120 -14.02 3.68 -2.80
CA VAL A 120 -14.95 3.85 -3.92
C VAL A 120 -14.41 3.09 -5.14
N ASN A 121 -13.11 3.24 -5.41
CA ASN A 121 -12.40 2.55 -6.47
C ASN A 121 -11.24 1.73 -5.87
N LYS A 122 -10.98 0.55 -6.44
CA LYS A 122 -9.93 -0.36 -5.96
C LYS A 122 -8.58 -0.11 -6.64
N ASN A 123 -8.10 1.13 -6.58
CA ASN A 123 -6.76 1.53 -7.02
C ASN A 123 -5.74 1.34 -5.88
N LEU A 124 -5.67 0.12 -5.34
CA LEU A 124 -4.94 -0.20 -4.11
C LEU A 124 -3.45 0.15 -4.23
N GLY A 125 -2.93 0.92 -3.26
CA GLY A 125 -1.54 1.40 -3.22
C GLY A 125 -1.28 2.65 -4.06
N ARG A 126 -2.30 3.20 -4.72
CA ARG A 126 -2.25 4.41 -5.57
C ARG A 126 -3.48 5.29 -5.40
N GLU A 127 -4.20 5.12 -4.30
CA GLU A 127 -5.43 5.84 -4.06
C GLU A 127 -5.18 7.35 -3.99
N THR A 128 -6.07 8.07 -4.63
CA THR A 128 -6.24 9.51 -4.47
C THR A 128 -7.44 9.78 -3.58
N SER A 129 -7.65 11.04 -3.19
CA SER A 129 -8.86 11.45 -2.46
C SER A 129 -10.17 11.16 -3.21
N LYS A 130 -10.11 10.87 -4.52
CA LYS A 130 -11.27 10.46 -5.33
C LYS A 130 -11.57 8.96 -5.25
N ASP A 131 -10.59 8.16 -4.86
CA ASP A 131 -10.72 6.70 -4.81
C ASP A 131 -11.29 6.22 -3.46
N VAL A 132 -11.41 7.13 -2.49
CA VAL A 132 -11.93 6.85 -1.15
C VAL A 132 -12.98 7.85 -0.72
N VAL A 133 -13.78 7.48 0.27
CA VAL A 133 -14.82 8.32 0.86
C VAL A 133 -14.87 8.14 2.37
N VAL A 134 -15.05 9.24 3.10
CA VAL A 134 -15.18 9.23 4.56
C VAL A 134 -16.66 9.15 4.94
N LYS A 135 -17.09 8.04 5.53
CA LYS A 135 -18.49 7.81 5.92
C LYS A 135 -18.58 7.27 7.34
N CYS A 136 -19.67 7.60 8.02
CA CYS A 136 -20.04 6.87 9.23
C CYS A 136 -20.77 5.57 8.89
N ASP A 137 -20.77 4.61 9.81
CA ASP A 137 -21.50 3.34 9.65
C ASP A 137 -22.95 3.53 9.21
N LYS A 138 -23.64 4.54 9.77
CA LYS A 138 -25.04 4.87 9.44
C LYS A 138 -25.23 5.25 7.96
N CYS A 139 -24.24 5.89 7.37
CA CYS A 139 -24.23 6.30 5.96
C CYS A 139 -23.57 5.27 5.05
N ASN A 140 -22.85 4.30 5.60
CA ASN A 140 -22.28 3.18 4.86
C ASN A 140 -23.31 2.06 4.64
N CYS A 141 -24.24 1.87 5.59
CA CYS A 141 -25.33 0.89 5.49
C CYS A 141 -26.53 1.35 4.63
N LYS A 142 -26.46 2.54 4.03
CA LYS A 142 -27.51 3.10 3.13
C LYS A 142 -27.05 3.02 1.69
#